data_AF-A0AAU2DI78-F1
#
_entry.id   AF-A0AAU2DI78-F1
#
_cell.length_a   1.000
_cell.length_b   1.000
_cell.length_c   1.000
_cell.angle_alpha   90.00
_cell.angle_beta   90.00
_cell.angle_gamma   90.00
#
_symmetry.space_group_name_H-M   'P 1'
#
loop_
_entity.id
_entity.type
_entity.pdbx_description
1 polymer ?
#
loop_
_entity_poly.entity_id
_entity_poly.type
_entity_poly.pdbx_seq_one_letter_code
_entity_poly.pdbx_strand_id
1 'polypeptide(L)'
;MTNTPFRDTAKALAERMDYIAMQVGCDRARSHSWWRNVVEHGPWKGQQGRTAPPTPDEWAGIAKLFGTTEDQVCAMISADWFGVQPGTDVSARVMKLAPLLDELTEKEAEALGVIVQSMRSPLTPHHPRRVVKVPRKRD
;
A
#
# COMPACT_ATOMS: atom_id res chain seq x y z
N MET A 1 -11.92 -2.02 1.69
CA MET A 1 -10.85 -3.02 1.82
C MET A 1 -9.56 -2.27 2.09
N THR A 2 -8.73 -2.74 3.01
CA THR A 2 -7.47 -2.07 3.33
C THR A 2 -6.43 -2.38 2.24
N ASN A 3 -5.49 -1.47 2.02
CA ASN A 3 -4.42 -1.67 1.05
C ASN A 3 -3.29 -2.58 1.59
N THR A 4 -3.40 -3.03 2.84
CA THR A 4 -2.40 -3.84 3.55
C THR A 4 -3.02 -5.02 4.31
N PRO A 5 -3.79 -5.89 3.63
CA PRO A 5 -4.49 -7.01 4.26
C PRO A 5 -3.58 -7.98 5.04
N PHE A 6 -2.34 -8.20 4.61
CA PHE A 6 -1.41 -9.07 5.34
C PHE A 6 -1.07 -8.45 6.70
N ARG A 7 -0.62 -7.20 6.69
CA ARG A 7 -0.23 -6.48 7.90
C ARG A 7 -1.39 -6.32 8.86
N ASP A 8 -2.60 -6.04 8.35
CA ASP A 8 -3.77 -5.85 9.20
C ASP A 8 -4.16 -7.16 9.90
N THR A 9 -4.08 -8.28 9.19
CA THR A 9 -4.27 -9.62 9.78
C THR A 9 -3.22 -9.91 10.86
N ALA A 10 -1.95 -9.59 10.59
CA ALA A 10 -0.86 -9.75 11.55
C ALA A 10 -1.03 -8.84 12.79
N LYS A 11 -1.53 -7.60 12.62
CA LYS A 11 -1.83 -6.67 13.71
C LYS A 11 -2.94 -7.18 14.62
N ALA A 12 -4.04 -7.66 14.03
CA ALA A 12 -5.15 -8.24 14.79
C ALA A 12 -4.72 -9.48 15.59
N LEU A 13 -3.74 -10.24 15.10
CA LEU A 13 -3.09 -11.31 15.87
C LEU A 13 -2.24 -10.75 17.01
N ALA A 14 -1.42 -9.73 16.76
CA ALA A 14 -0.55 -9.13 17.77
C ALA A 14 -1.30 -8.48 18.95
N GLU A 15 -2.58 -8.13 18.76
CA GLU A 15 -3.46 -7.67 19.85
C GLU A 15 -3.81 -8.77 20.86
N ARG A 16 -3.72 -10.04 20.46
CA ARG A 16 -4.14 -11.21 21.27
C ARG A 16 -3.02 -12.19 21.59
N MET A 17 -1.86 -12.09 20.94
CA MET A 17 -0.71 -12.95 21.20
C MET A 17 0.61 -12.22 20.93
N ASP A 18 1.67 -12.61 21.62
CA ASP A 18 3.00 -12.04 21.41
C ASP A 18 3.67 -12.57 20.12
N TYR A 19 4.76 -11.91 19.71
CA TYR A 19 5.47 -12.27 18.47
C TYR A 19 6.16 -13.64 18.53
N ILE A 20 6.45 -14.18 19.72
CA ILE A 20 7.01 -15.53 19.89
C ILE A 20 5.91 -16.56 19.62
N ALA A 21 4.71 -16.35 20.17
CA ALA A 21 3.54 -17.16 19.90
C ALA A 21 3.17 -17.13 18.41
N MET A 22 3.28 -15.99 17.73
CA MET A 22 3.12 -15.91 16.27
C MET A 22 4.16 -16.75 15.52
N GLN A 23 5.45 -16.68 15.92
CA GLN A 23 6.50 -17.52 15.34
C GLN A 23 6.19 -19.01 15.53
N VAL A 24 5.74 -19.43 16.71
CA VAL A 24 5.38 -20.83 16.95
C VAL A 24 4.13 -21.22 16.16
N GLY A 25 3.10 -20.37 16.12
CA GLY A 25 1.84 -20.64 15.43
C GLY A 25 1.97 -20.72 13.91
N CYS A 26 3.01 -20.10 13.33
CA CYS A 26 3.36 -20.27 11.92
C CYS A 26 4.41 -21.37 11.65
N ASP A 27 4.60 -22.32 12.57
CA ASP A 27 5.58 -23.41 12.45
C ASP A 27 7.01 -22.90 12.19
N ARG A 28 7.34 -21.72 12.73
CA ARG A 28 8.62 -21.03 12.56
C ARG A 28 8.95 -20.64 11.12
N ALA A 29 7.95 -20.57 10.24
CA ALA A 29 8.10 -20.07 8.87
C ALA A 29 8.72 -18.66 8.84
N ARG A 30 8.41 -17.81 9.82
CA ARG A 30 9.06 -16.51 10.03
C ARG A 30 9.45 -16.29 11.49
N SER A 31 10.51 -15.50 11.70
CA SER A 31 10.99 -15.17 13.05
C SER A 31 10.07 -14.16 13.76
N HIS A 32 10.08 -14.16 15.09
CA HIS A 32 9.38 -13.14 15.88
C HIS A 32 9.85 -11.71 15.57
N SER A 33 11.12 -11.52 15.21
CA SER A 33 11.66 -10.21 14.80
C SER A 33 11.09 -9.75 13.47
N TRP A 34 10.86 -10.67 12.53
CA TRP A 34 10.20 -10.38 11.27
C TRP A 34 8.75 -9.96 11.49
N TRP A 35 8.00 -10.70 12.34
CA TRP A 35 6.62 -10.36 12.71
C TRP A 35 6.51 -8.97 13.34
N ARG A 36 7.37 -8.67 14.31
CA ARG A 36 7.45 -7.33 14.91
C ARG A 36 7.63 -6.24 13.85
N ASN A 37 8.58 -6.45 12.93
CA ASN A 37 8.88 -5.47 11.90
C ASN A 37 7.69 -5.23 10.95
N VAL A 38 7.01 -6.29 10.51
CA VAL A 38 5.79 -6.17 9.69
C VAL A 38 4.68 -5.45 10.43
N VAL A 39 4.40 -5.84 11.67
CA VAL A 39 3.31 -5.27 12.47
C VAL A 39 3.54 -3.78 12.73
N GLU A 40 4.71 -3.43 13.26
CA GLU A 40 5.01 -2.07 13.73
C GLU A 40 5.33 -1.12 12.58
N HIS A 41 6.08 -1.57 11.58
CA HIS A 41 6.62 -0.71 10.54
C HIS A 41 6.05 -0.98 9.14
N GLY A 42 5.54 -2.18 8.91
CA GLY A 42 5.03 -2.60 7.61
C GLY A 42 6.13 -3.03 6.63
N PRO A 43 5.76 -3.38 5.39
CA PRO A 43 6.67 -3.93 4.41
C PRO A 43 7.73 -2.92 3.91
N TRP A 44 7.38 -1.64 3.84
CA TRP A 44 8.21 -0.60 3.17
C TRP A 44 9.04 0.29 4.11
N LYS A 45 8.78 0.28 5.43
CA LYS A 45 9.41 1.22 6.38
C LYS A 45 10.05 0.52 7.59
N GLY A 46 10.48 -0.74 7.44
CA GLY A 46 11.04 -1.54 8.53
C GLY A 46 12.20 -0.86 9.28
N GLN A 47 12.45 -1.32 10.51
CA GLN A 47 13.44 -0.75 11.43
C GLN A 47 14.85 -0.62 10.82
N GLN A 48 15.22 -1.53 9.91
CA GLN A 48 16.50 -1.57 9.20
C GLN A 48 16.32 -1.49 7.67
N GLY A 49 15.18 -1.02 7.19
CA GLY A 49 14.83 -0.99 5.76
C GLY A 49 13.64 -1.87 5.40
N ARG A 50 13.51 -2.21 4.11
CA ARG A 50 12.38 -2.99 3.60
C ARG A 50 12.33 -4.36 4.27
N THR A 51 11.16 -4.73 4.80
CA THR A 51 10.92 -6.08 5.31
C THR A 51 10.71 -7.01 4.12
N ALA A 52 11.52 -8.05 3.97
CA ALA A 52 11.40 -8.97 2.84
C ALA A 52 10.06 -9.74 2.88
N PRO A 53 9.40 -9.97 1.73
CA PRO A 53 8.19 -10.77 1.65
C PRO A 53 8.49 -12.23 2.02
N PRO A 54 7.52 -12.98 2.60
CA PRO A 54 7.64 -14.41 2.81
C PRO A 54 7.86 -15.16 1.49
N THR A 55 8.72 -16.18 1.50
CA THR A 55 8.92 -17.07 0.36
C THR A 55 7.77 -18.08 0.26
N PRO A 56 7.54 -18.72 -0.91
CA PRO A 56 6.45 -19.69 -1.08
C PRO A 56 6.46 -20.82 -0.04
N ASP A 57 7.63 -21.34 0.33
CA ASP A 57 7.76 -22.40 1.34
C ASP A 57 7.30 -21.98 2.75
N GLU A 58 7.20 -20.67 3.01
CA GLU A 58 6.77 -20.10 4.29
C GLU A 58 5.25 -19.89 4.35
N TRP A 59 4.55 -19.97 3.22
CA TRP A 59 3.12 -19.63 3.13
C TRP A 59 2.24 -20.61 3.88
N ALA A 60 2.55 -21.92 3.84
CA ALA A 60 1.79 -22.93 4.56
C ALA A 60 1.73 -22.65 6.08
N GLY A 61 2.87 -22.30 6.68
CA GLY A 61 2.95 -21.93 8.09
C GLY A 61 2.17 -20.64 8.40
N ILE A 62 2.28 -19.63 7.55
CA ILE A 62 1.53 -18.37 7.72
C ILE A 62 0.03 -18.59 7.58
N ALA A 63 -0.39 -19.41 6.61
CA ALA A 63 -1.78 -19.76 6.36
C ALA A 63 -2.42 -20.43 7.58
N LYS A 64 -1.68 -21.35 8.21
CA LYS A 64 -2.07 -21.98 9.48
C LYS A 64 -2.25 -20.95 10.60
N LEU A 65 -1.30 -20.03 10.79
CA LEU A 65 -1.39 -18.98 11.82
C LEU A 65 -2.60 -18.06 11.58
N PHE A 66 -2.86 -17.71 10.32
CA PHE A 66 -3.94 -16.80 9.93
C PHE A 66 -5.31 -17.49 9.88
N GLY A 67 -5.36 -18.82 9.90
CA GLY A 67 -6.59 -19.59 9.72
C GLY A 67 -7.16 -19.43 8.30
N THR A 68 -6.29 -19.37 7.30
CA THR A 68 -6.61 -19.08 5.90
C THR A 68 -5.88 -20.07 4.96
N THR A 69 -6.00 -19.92 3.65
CA THR A 69 -5.31 -20.76 2.65
C THR A 69 -4.01 -20.11 2.15
N GLU A 70 -3.11 -20.90 1.56
CA GLU A 70 -1.88 -20.38 0.94
C GLU A 70 -2.18 -19.39 -0.20
N ASP A 71 -3.24 -19.64 -0.99
CA ASP A 71 -3.69 -18.72 -2.04
C ASP A 71 -4.09 -17.35 -1.48
N GLN A 72 -4.79 -17.34 -0.33
CA GLN A 72 -5.16 -16.12 0.36
C GLN A 72 -3.93 -15.41 0.92
N VAL A 73 -2.96 -16.13 1.48
CA VAL A 73 -1.68 -15.55 1.93
C VAL A 73 -0.92 -14.92 0.76
N CYS A 74 -0.82 -15.63 -0.38
CA CYS A 74 -0.21 -15.12 -1.60
C CYS A 74 -0.89 -13.82 -2.05
N ALA A 75 -2.22 -13.80 -2.09
CA ALA A 75 -3.01 -12.62 -2.41
C ALA A 75 -2.75 -11.43 -1.47
N MET A 76 -2.65 -11.69 -0.17
CA MET A 76 -2.33 -10.67 0.82
C MET A 76 -0.90 -10.13 0.64
N ILE A 77 0.08 -11.02 0.37
CA ILE A 77 1.47 -10.63 0.10
C ILE A 77 1.54 -9.79 -1.17
N SER A 78 0.84 -10.17 -2.24
CA SER A 78 0.71 -9.40 -3.48
C SER A 78 0.23 -7.97 -3.20
N ALA A 79 -0.78 -7.80 -2.35
CA ALA A 79 -1.30 -6.48 -2.01
C ALA A 79 -0.30 -5.66 -1.19
N ASP A 80 0.23 -6.22 -0.09
CA ASP A 80 1.09 -5.48 0.85
C ASP A 80 2.49 -5.16 0.29
N TRP A 81 3.12 -6.12 -0.40
CA TRP A 81 4.50 -5.99 -0.88
C TRP A 81 4.64 -5.51 -2.30
N PHE A 82 3.61 -5.69 -3.13
CA PHE A 82 3.67 -5.41 -4.57
C PHE A 82 2.55 -4.48 -5.04
N GLY A 83 1.59 -4.11 -4.17
CA GLY A 83 0.47 -3.24 -4.55
C GLY A 83 -0.53 -3.90 -5.49
N VAL A 84 -0.46 -5.22 -5.67
CA VAL A 84 -1.33 -5.99 -6.57
C VAL A 84 -2.49 -6.54 -5.76
N GLN A 85 -3.72 -6.08 -6.05
CA GLN A 85 -4.92 -6.64 -5.43
C GLN A 85 -5.54 -7.70 -6.35
N PRO A 86 -5.47 -9.00 -6.01
CA PRO A 86 -6.21 -10.01 -6.76
C PRO A 86 -7.71 -9.80 -6.51
N GLY A 87 -8.47 -9.68 -7.61
CA GLY A 87 -9.92 -9.49 -7.56
C GLY A 87 -10.40 -8.04 -7.61
N THR A 88 -9.51 -7.04 -7.71
CA THR A 88 -9.96 -5.77 -8.31
C THR A 88 -10.13 -6.01 -9.80
N ASP A 89 -11.38 -6.06 -10.27
CA ASP A 89 -11.69 -5.85 -11.67
C ASP A 89 -10.96 -4.58 -12.11
N VAL A 90 -9.86 -4.77 -12.83
CA VAL A 90 -9.15 -3.68 -13.46
C VAL A 90 -10.17 -3.04 -14.37
N SER A 91 -10.60 -1.81 -14.08
CA SER A 91 -11.69 -1.21 -14.86
C SER A 91 -11.34 -1.28 -16.35
N ALA A 92 -12.33 -1.47 -17.22
CA ALA A 92 -12.08 -1.52 -18.67
C ALA A 92 -11.26 -0.31 -19.18
N ARG A 93 -11.34 0.83 -18.47
CA ARG A 93 -10.50 2.02 -18.74
C ARG A 93 -9.02 1.78 -18.42
N VAL A 94 -8.70 1.13 -17.31
CA VAL A 94 -7.31 0.79 -16.96
C VAL A 94 -6.78 -0.32 -17.87
N MET A 95 -7.59 -1.34 -18.20
CA MET A 95 -7.16 -2.37 -19.17
C MET A 95 -6.84 -1.80 -20.55
N LYS A 96 -7.60 -0.78 -21.01
CA LYS A 96 -7.31 -0.07 -22.26
C LYS A 96 -6.02 0.74 -22.22
N LEU A 97 -5.63 1.23 -21.04
CA LEU A 97 -4.42 2.03 -20.86
C LEU A 97 -3.18 1.17 -20.61
N ALA A 98 -3.32 -0.05 -20.08
CA ALA A 98 -2.22 -0.96 -19.77
C ALA A 98 -1.17 -1.10 -20.90
N PRO A 99 -1.52 -1.43 -22.16
CA PRO A 99 -0.51 -1.56 -23.22
C PRO A 99 0.22 -0.24 -23.52
N LEU A 100 -0.44 0.91 -23.34
CA LEU A 100 0.18 2.22 -23.53
C LEU A 100 1.12 2.58 -22.38
N LEU A 101 0.83 2.09 -21.17
CA LEU A 101 1.70 2.29 -20.00
C LEU A 101 2.95 1.41 -20.09
N ASP A 102 2.82 0.19 -20.61
CA ASP A 102 3.94 -0.74 -20.80
C ASP A 102 4.99 -0.24 -21.80
N GLU A 103 4.60 0.67 -22.71
CA GLU A 103 5.50 1.31 -23.67
C GLU A 103 6.26 2.51 -23.08
N LEU A 104 5.88 2.99 -21.89
CA LEU A 104 6.51 4.15 -21.27
C LEU A 104 7.81 3.78 -20.58
N THR A 105 8.79 4.68 -20.68
CA THR A 105 9.94 4.64 -19.78
C THR A 105 9.53 5.03 -18.36
N GLU A 106 10.30 4.61 -17.36
CA GLU A 106 10.04 4.94 -15.94
C GLU A 106 9.80 6.45 -15.72
N LYS A 107 10.62 7.28 -16.37
CA LYS A 107 10.53 8.75 -16.28
C LYS A 107 9.21 9.30 -16.85
N GLU A 108 8.70 8.69 -17.91
CA GLU A 108 7.43 9.07 -18.54
C GLU A 108 6.23 8.59 -17.72
N ALA A 109 6.33 7.38 -17.14
CA ALA A 109 5.33 6.86 -16.22
C ALA A 109 5.21 7.75 -14.96
N GLU A 110 6.33 8.19 -14.39
CA GLU A 110 6.35 9.16 -13.28
C GLU A 110 5.67 10.49 -13.66
N ALA A 111 6.02 11.04 -14.83
CA ALA A 111 5.43 12.28 -15.32
C ALA A 111 3.91 12.16 -15.53
N LEU A 112 3.45 11.03 -16.07
CA LEU A 112 2.03 10.73 -16.22
C LEU A 112 1.33 10.65 -14.85
N GLY A 113 1.99 10.05 -13.84
CA GLY A 113 1.50 10.03 -12.46
C GLY A 113 1.23 11.43 -11.91
N VAL A 114 2.14 12.38 -12.14
CA VAL A 114 1.98 13.79 -11.73
C VAL A 114 0.76 14.42 -12.42
N ILE A 115 0.60 14.19 -13.72
CA ILE A 115 -0.54 14.72 -14.49
C ILE A 115 -1.86 14.17 -13.94
N VAL A 116 -1.98 12.86 -13.79
CA VAL A 116 -3.19 12.21 -13.27
C VAL A 116 -3.52 12.73 -11.86
N GLN A 117 -2.51 12.93 -11.01
CA GLN A 117 -2.70 13.47 -9.67
C GLN A 117 -3.15 14.95 -9.70
N SER A 118 -2.63 15.74 -10.63
CA SER A 118 -3.04 17.13 -10.84
C SER A 118 -4.50 17.24 -11.29
N MET A 119 -4.98 16.29 -12.10
CA MET A 119 -6.37 16.27 -12.57
C MET A 119 -7.36 15.84 -11.47
N ARG A 120 -6.91 15.14 -10.43
CA ARG A 120 -7.75 14.71 -9.29
C ARG A 120 -7.88 15.77 -8.20
N SER A 121 -6.92 16.68 -8.09
CA SER A 121 -7.03 17.84 -7.23
C SER A 121 -7.76 18.94 -8.01
N PRO A 122 -8.90 19.49 -7.56
CA PRO A 122 -9.45 20.66 -8.22
C PRO A 122 -8.40 21.75 -8.15
N LEU A 123 -7.95 22.23 -9.31
CA LEU A 123 -7.24 23.49 -9.42
C LEU A 123 -8.15 24.54 -8.78
N THR A 124 -7.89 24.93 -7.52
CA THR A 124 -8.49 26.13 -6.96
C THR A 124 -8.03 27.27 -7.86
N PRO A 125 -8.93 27.96 -8.58
CA PRO A 125 -8.51 29.10 -9.38
C PRO A 125 -8.05 30.17 -8.40
N HIS A 126 -6.74 30.41 -8.36
CA HIS A 126 -6.18 31.54 -7.63
C HIS A 126 -6.61 32.80 -8.38
N HIS A 127 -7.73 33.37 -7.99
CA HIS A 127 -8.18 34.68 -8.46
C HIS A 127 -7.60 35.72 -7.49
N PRO A 128 -6.48 36.41 -7.79
CA PRO A 128 -6.05 37.51 -6.96
C PRO A 128 -7.09 38.63 -7.10
N ARG A 129 -7.93 38.80 -6.07
CA ARG A 129 -8.77 40.00 -5.94
C ARG A 129 -7.86 41.22 -5.89
N ARG A 130 -7.75 41.94 -7.02
CA ARG A 130 -7.11 43.25 -7.08
C ARG A 130 -8.01 44.22 -6.30
N VAL A 131 -7.67 44.47 -5.04
CA VAL A 131 -8.36 45.47 -4.23
C VAL A 131 -7.98 46.85 -4.76
N VAL A 132 -8.86 47.43 -5.59
CA VAL A 132 -8.75 48.83 -6.01
C VAL A 132 -9.16 49.70 -4.82
N LYS A 133 -8.19 50.34 -4.15
CA LYS A 133 -8.48 51.35 -3.13
C LYS A 133 -9.01 52.61 -3.84
N VAL A 134 -10.29 52.89 -3.68
CA VAL A 134 -10.91 54.15 -4.10
C VAL A 134 -10.58 55.23 -3.05
N PRO A 135 -10.00 56.38 -3.41
CA PRO A 135 -9.72 57.44 -2.45
C PRO A 135 -11.00 58.16 -2.03
N ARG A 136 -11.25 58.26 -0.73
CA ARG A 136 -12.32 59.09 -0.16
C ARG A 136 -11.93 60.56 -0.28
N LYS A 137 -12.72 61.36 -1.00
CA LYS A 137 -12.66 62.84 -0.95
C LYS A 137 -12.99 63.28 0.49
N ARG A 138 -12.19 64.19 1.04
CA ARG A 138 -12.52 64.95 2.24
C ARG A 138 -13.21 66.24 1.79
N ASP A 139 -14.33 66.54 2.43
CA ASP A 139 -15.00 67.84 2.39
C ASP A 139 -14.18 68.90 3.14
#